data_AF-T1FR44-F1
#
_entry.id   AF-T1FR44-F1
#
_cell.length_a   1.000
_cell.length_b   1.000
_cell.length_c   1.000
_cell.angle_alpha   90.00
_cell.angle_beta   90.00
_cell.angle_gamma   90.00
#
_symmetry.space_group_name_H-M   'P 1'
#
loop_
_entity.id
_entity.type
_entity.pdbx_description
1 polymer ?
#
loop_
_entity_poly.entity_id
_entity_poly.type
_entity_poly.pdbx_seq_one_letter_code
_entity_poly.pdbx_strand_id
1 'polypeptide(L)'
;MHCSKAKMMDISSINVAPLAIVMVGLPARGKTYIAKKLTRYLNWVGFDTKVFNVGEYRREAVSQTMSNADFFNPNNADARTIREEVKVSSPDYQNTNKEEAIEDFKRRISHYESQYEPLDDNLDRHLSFIKIFNQGEKYLANRVQGHIESRVVYYLMNIHVLPRTIYITRHGEAEMNISGQIGNDCDLTEQGHQFAHHLGNFIAKEMGSRKKLRVWTSMMRQTIQTAVQVDGFVEHWKALNEIDAVRLLFYWVFLFR
;
A
#
# COMPACT_ATOMS: atom_id res chain seq x y z
N MET A 1 30.87 34.73 -25.22
CA MET A 1 30.34 33.77 -24.23
C MET A 1 29.21 32.97 -24.88
N HIS A 2 29.48 31.74 -25.31
CA HIS A 2 28.46 30.81 -25.78
C HIS A 2 27.97 30.00 -24.58
N CYS A 3 26.72 30.21 -24.18
CA CYS A 3 26.06 29.37 -23.19
C CYS A 3 25.50 28.14 -23.92
N SER A 4 26.17 27.01 -23.78
CA SER A 4 25.73 25.72 -24.31
C SER A 4 24.42 25.34 -23.61
N LYS A 5 23.33 25.20 -24.38
CA LYS A 5 22.06 24.62 -23.90
C LYS A 5 22.36 23.25 -23.29
N ALA A 6 22.18 23.11 -21.98
CA ALA A 6 22.19 21.81 -21.33
C ALA A 6 21.11 20.95 -22.01
N LYS A 7 21.53 19.87 -22.68
CA LYS A 7 20.61 18.89 -23.23
C LYS A 7 19.90 18.24 -22.06
N MET A 8 18.60 18.48 -21.91
CA MET A 8 17.75 17.76 -20.97
C MET A 8 17.90 16.27 -21.30
N MET A 9 18.47 15.49 -20.37
CA MET A 9 18.53 14.04 -20.54
C MET A 9 17.10 13.53 -20.60
N ASP A 10 16.74 12.92 -21.72
CA ASP A 10 15.45 12.28 -21.91
C ASP A 10 15.39 11.04 -21.00
N ILE A 11 14.67 11.15 -19.89
CA ILE A 11 14.56 10.10 -18.86
C ILE A 11 13.92 8.84 -19.44
N SER A 12 13.23 8.93 -20.58
CA SER A 12 12.67 7.79 -21.31
C SER A 12 13.73 6.86 -21.90
N SER A 13 14.99 7.31 -21.99
CA SER A 13 16.12 6.54 -22.54
C SER A 13 16.88 5.70 -21.50
N ILE A 14 16.51 5.77 -20.21
CA ILE A 14 17.04 4.84 -19.21
C ILE A 14 16.28 3.53 -19.38
N ASN A 15 16.92 2.56 -20.04
CA ASN A 15 16.40 1.21 -20.22
C ASN A 15 16.44 0.47 -18.87
N VAL A 16 15.44 0.72 -18.02
CA VAL A 16 15.29 0.02 -16.74
C VAL A 16 14.66 -1.33 -17.03
N ALA A 17 15.42 -2.40 -16.80
CA ALA A 17 14.91 -3.76 -16.93
C ALA A 17 13.65 -3.95 -16.05
N PRO A 18 12.63 -4.68 -16.51
CA PRO A 18 11.47 -5.01 -15.68
C PRO A 18 11.88 -5.71 -14.38
N LEU A 19 11.27 -5.32 -13.26
CA LEU A 19 11.56 -5.88 -11.93
C LEU A 19 10.51 -6.92 -11.55
N ALA A 20 10.95 -8.15 -11.28
CA ALA A 20 10.11 -9.19 -10.68
C ALA A 20 10.31 -9.22 -9.16
N ILE A 21 9.21 -9.07 -8.39
CA ILE A 21 9.24 -9.17 -6.93
C ILE A 21 8.64 -10.51 -6.51
N VAL A 22 9.47 -11.39 -5.96
CA VAL A 22 9.08 -12.74 -5.52
C VAL A 22 8.83 -12.75 -4.01
N MET A 23 7.61 -13.10 -3.62
CA MET A 23 7.20 -13.12 -2.21
C MET A 23 7.50 -14.49 -1.59
N VAL A 24 8.47 -14.57 -0.67
CA VAL A 24 8.87 -15.84 -0.01
C VAL A 24 8.26 -15.99 1.39
N GLY A 25 7.90 -17.21 1.76
CA GLY A 25 7.61 -17.57 3.16
C GLY A 25 6.42 -18.51 3.36
N LEU A 26 6.27 -19.00 4.59
CA LEU A 26 5.23 -19.95 4.99
C LEU A 26 3.79 -19.47 4.73
N PRO A 27 2.81 -20.36 4.66
CA PRO A 27 1.39 -19.99 4.70
C PRO A 27 1.03 -19.02 5.84
N ALA A 28 -0.06 -18.26 5.68
CA ALA A 28 -0.52 -17.26 6.64
C ALA A 28 0.34 -16.01 6.86
N ARG A 29 1.57 -15.92 6.32
CA ARG A 29 2.52 -14.82 6.66
C ARG A 29 2.25 -13.47 5.96
N GLY A 30 1.01 -13.18 5.56
CA GLY A 30 0.66 -11.87 5.00
C GLY A 30 1.20 -11.55 3.60
N LYS A 31 1.73 -12.54 2.85
CA LYS A 31 2.26 -12.32 1.48
C LYS A 31 1.27 -11.66 0.54
N THR A 32 0.06 -12.21 0.42
CA THR A 32 -0.99 -11.65 -0.45
C THR A 32 -1.36 -10.23 -0.02
N TYR A 33 -1.41 -9.98 1.30
CA TYR A 33 -1.69 -8.64 1.84
C TYR A 33 -0.61 -7.63 1.47
N ILE A 34 0.67 -7.98 1.67
CA ILE A 34 1.81 -7.13 1.31
C ILE A 34 1.84 -6.90 -0.20
N ALA A 35 1.67 -7.95 -1.00
CA ALA A 35 1.70 -7.86 -2.46
C ALA A 35 0.63 -6.91 -3.00
N LYS A 36 -0.61 -6.98 -2.48
CA LYS A 36 -1.70 -6.06 -2.86
C LYS A 36 -1.41 -4.62 -2.44
N LYS A 37 -0.93 -4.39 -1.21
CA LYS A 37 -0.56 -3.04 -0.73
C LYS A 37 0.58 -2.43 -1.54
N LEU A 38 1.63 -3.22 -1.79
CA LEU A 38 2.81 -2.79 -2.54
C LEU A 38 2.43 -2.47 -3.99
N THR A 39 1.61 -3.31 -4.64
CA THR A 39 1.11 -3.07 -6.00
C THR A 39 0.35 -1.74 -6.07
N ARG A 40 -0.54 -1.46 -5.10
CA ARG A 40 -1.27 -0.18 -5.05
C ARG A 40 -0.33 1.01 -4.90
N TYR A 41 0.68 0.90 -4.03
CA TYR A 41 1.68 1.96 -3.83
C TYR A 41 2.50 2.23 -5.10
N LEU A 42 3.02 1.18 -5.74
CA LEU A 42 3.85 1.33 -6.93
C LEU A 42 3.08 1.95 -8.10
N ASN A 43 1.83 1.49 -8.34
CA ASN A 43 0.96 2.11 -9.34
C ASN A 43 0.65 3.58 -9.01
N TRP A 44 0.39 3.92 -7.74
CA TRP A 44 0.15 5.30 -7.32
C TRP A 44 1.36 6.23 -7.56
N VAL A 45 2.58 5.71 -7.42
CA VAL A 45 3.82 6.46 -7.72
C VAL A 45 4.10 6.55 -9.23
N GLY A 46 3.42 5.75 -10.06
CA GLY A 46 3.55 5.77 -11.51
C GLY A 46 4.28 4.58 -12.13
N PHE A 47 4.51 3.50 -11.37
CA PHE A 47 5.08 2.25 -11.90
C PHE A 47 3.96 1.24 -12.22
N ASP A 48 3.78 0.90 -13.51
CA ASP A 48 2.82 -0.14 -13.91
C ASP A 48 3.19 -1.48 -13.28
N THR A 49 2.38 -1.89 -12.30
CA THR A 49 2.67 -3.06 -11.46
C THR A 49 1.45 -3.95 -11.39
N LYS A 50 1.64 -5.24 -11.61
CA LYS A 50 0.58 -6.25 -11.55
C LYS A 50 0.93 -7.34 -10.54
N VAL A 51 -0.08 -7.82 -9.83
CA VAL A 51 0.06 -8.96 -8.92
C VAL A 51 -0.37 -10.22 -9.66
N PHE A 52 0.48 -11.23 -9.64
CA PHE A 52 0.16 -12.57 -10.12
C PHE A 52 -0.09 -13.45 -8.92
N ASN A 53 -1.37 -13.63 -8.59
CA ASN A 53 -1.76 -14.55 -7.53
C ASN A 53 -1.95 -15.92 -8.17
N VAL A 54 -0.87 -16.70 -8.11
CA VAL A 54 -0.84 -18.15 -8.35
C VAL A 54 -2.10 -18.82 -7.73
N GLY A 55 -2.54 -18.23 -6.62
CA GLY A 55 -3.79 -18.45 -5.93
C GLY A 55 -5.07 -18.60 -6.77
N GLU A 56 -5.29 -17.59 -7.57
CA GLU A 56 -6.52 -17.39 -8.32
C GLU A 56 -6.53 -18.28 -9.56
N TYR A 57 -5.36 -18.45 -10.18
CA TYR A 57 -5.16 -19.27 -11.37
C TYR A 57 -5.51 -20.76 -11.12
N ARG A 58 -5.05 -21.33 -9.99
CA ARG A 58 -5.43 -22.69 -9.55
C ARG A 58 -6.94 -22.91 -9.52
N ARG A 59 -7.69 -21.91 -9.03
CA ARG A 59 -9.13 -22.05 -8.81
C ARG A 59 -9.91 -22.00 -10.11
N GLU A 60 -9.47 -21.20 -11.07
CA GLU A 60 -10.05 -21.13 -12.41
C GLU A 60 -9.76 -22.41 -13.20
N ALA A 61 -8.57 -23.01 -13.04
CA ALA A 61 -8.18 -24.23 -13.73
C ALA A 61 -8.81 -25.52 -13.15
N VAL A 62 -9.03 -25.61 -11.84
CA VAL A 62 -9.54 -26.83 -11.16
C VAL A 62 -11.06 -27.04 -11.33
N SER A 63 -11.84 -25.99 -11.64
CA SER A 63 -13.30 -26.07 -11.71
C SER A 63 -13.85 -26.91 -12.88
N GLN A 64 -13.02 -27.52 -13.73
CA GLN A 64 -13.48 -28.22 -14.94
C GLN A 64 -13.15 -29.72 -15.05
N THR A 65 -12.34 -30.39 -14.20
CA THR A 65 -11.85 -31.72 -14.66
C THR A 65 -11.35 -32.83 -13.71
N MET A 66 -11.28 -32.77 -12.37
CA MET A 66 -10.61 -33.89 -11.63
C MET A 66 -11.19 -34.30 -10.26
N SER A 67 -11.10 -35.60 -9.97
CA SER A 67 -11.46 -36.22 -8.68
C SER A 67 -10.37 -36.00 -7.61
N ASN A 68 -10.78 -35.81 -6.35
CA ASN A 68 -9.92 -35.39 -5.23
C ASN A 68 -8.73 -36.32 -4.95
N ALA A 69 -8.83 -37.62 -5.19
CA ALA A 69 -7.77 -38.58 -4.89
C ALA A 69 -6.59 -38.46 -5.86
N ASP A 70 -6.87 -38.22 -7.15
CA ASP A 70 -5.85 -38.05 -8.19
C ASP A 70 -5.11 -36.73 -8.03
N PHE A 71 -5.78 -35.71 -7.49
CA PHE A 71 -5.18 -34.40 -7.27
C PHE A 71 -4.06 -34.41 -6.23
N PHE A 72 -4.00 -35.35 -5.28
CA PHE A 72 -2.96 -35.44 -4.23
C PHE A 72 -1.92 -36.55 -4.43
N ASN A 73 -2.04 -37.32 -5.51
CA ASN A 73 -1.07 -38.36 -5.85
C ASN A 73 0.32 -37.76 -6.22
N PRO A 74 1.41 -38.08 -5.52
CA PRO A 74 2.76 -37.56 -5.81
C PRO A 74 3.32 -37.99 -7.18
N ASN A 75 2.73 -39.02 -7.79
CA ASN A 75 3.07 -39.51 -9.12
C ASN A 75 2.20 -38.88 -10.24
N ASN A 76 1.26 -38.01 -9.89
CA ASN A 76 0.46 -37.26 -10.86
C ASN A 76 1.15 -35.92 -11.15
N ALA A 77 1.91 -35.90 -12.25
CA ALA A 77 2.72 -34.76 -12.67
C ALA A 77 1.89 -33.49 -12.91
N ASP A 78 0.65 -33.63 -13.40
CA ASP A 78 -0.24 -32.50 -13.69
C ASP A 78 -0.80 -31.88 -12.40
N ALA A 79 -1.20 -32.71 -11.43
CA ALA A 79 -1.73 -32.24 -10.17
C ALA A 79 -0.67 -31.70 -9.19
N ARG A 80 0.59 -32.11 -9.34
CA ARG A 80 1.72 -31.55 -8.57
C ARG A 80 2.00 -30.10 -8.97
N THR A 81 1.87 -29.78 -10.25
CA THR A 81 2.04 -28.44 -10.82
C THR A 81 0.95 -27.46 -10.34
N ILE A 82 -0.26 -27.96 -10.07
CA ILE A 82 -1.42 -27.17 -9.61
C ILE A 82 -1.45 -27.01 -8.06
N ARG A 83 -0.80 -27.91 -7.31
CA ARG A 83 -0.76 -27.89 -5.83
C ARG A 83 0.03 -26.73 -5.22
N GLU A 84 1.06 -26.25 -5.92
CA GLU A 84 1.98 -25.21 -5.44
C GLU A 84 1.31 -23.82 -5.35
N GLU A 85 0.03 -23.72 -5.73
CA GLU A 85 -0.56 -22.44 -6.11
C GLU A 85 -1.31 -21.60 -5.04
N VAL A 86 -1.87 -22.04 -3.88
CA VAL A 86 -2.80 -21.12 -3.13
C VAL A 86 -3.11 -21.32 -1.64
N LYS A 87 -3.33 -20.21 -0.92
CA LYS A 87 -3.52 -20.02 0.54
C LYS A 87 -4.86 -19.41 1.01
N VAL A 88 -5.13 -19.64 2.29
CA VAL A 88 -6.35 -19.48 3.12
C VAL A 88 -6.62 -18.03 3.62
N SER A 89 -7.22 -17.22 2.77
CA SER A 89 -8.33 -16.31 3.12
C SER A 89 -9.31 -16.37 1.94
N SER A 90 -9.47 -17.61 1.48
CA SER A 90 -9.61 -17.96 0.08
C SER A 90 -10.97 -18.62 -0.08
N PRO A 91 -11.59 -18.50 -1.26
CA PRO A 91 -12.75 -19.29 -1.66
C PRO A 91 -12.67 -20.78 -1.24
N ASP A 92 -11.45 -21.32 -1.05
CA ASP A 92 -11.15 -22.69 -0.63
C ASP A 92 -11.82 -23.18 0.69
N TYR A 93 -12.28 -22.30 1.59
CA TYR A 93 -12.87 -22.71 2.90
C TYR A 93 -14.28 -22.16 3.13
N GLN A 94 -14.97 -21.69 2.07
CA GLN A 94 -16.29 -21.06 2.21
C GLN A 94 -17.37 -21.99 2.77
N ASN A 95 -17.22 -23.31 2.62
CA ASN A 95 -18.20 -24.31 3.04
C ASN A 95 -17.69 -25.27 4.13
N THR A 96 -16.56 -24.95 4.76
CA THR A 96 -15.93 -25.84 5.75
C THR A 96 -16.13 -25.31 7.17
N ASN A 97 -16.35 -26.20 8.13
CA ASN A 97 -16.43 -25.81 9.54
C ASN A 97 -15.12 -25.13 9.97
N LYS A 98 -15.22 -24.08 10.78
CA LYS A 98 -14.07 -23.28 11.23
C LYS A 98 -12.99 -24.14 11.91
N GLU A 99 -13.40 -25.14 12.67
CA GLU A 99 -12.48 -26.02 13.42
C GLU A 99 -11.68 -26.92 12.47
N GLU A 100 -12.35 -27.55 11.51
CA GLU A 100 -11.72 -28.38 10.47
C GLU A 100 -10.79 -27.56 9.56
N ALA A 101 -11.22 -26.34 9.21
CA ALA A 101 -10.41 -25.42 8.42
C ALA A 101 -9.11 -25.03 9.15
N ILE A 102 -9.17 -24.79 10.45
CA ILE A 102 -8.00 -24.48 11.28
C ILE A 102 -7.06 -25.70 11.36
N GLU A 103 -7.59 -26.91 11.46
CA GLU A 103 -6.77 -28.12 11.55
C GLU A 103 -6.05 -28.43 10.23
N ASP A 104 -6.76 -28.41 9.09
CA ASP A 104 -6.14 -28.53 7.77
C ASP A 104 -5.07 -27.45 7.56
N PHE A 105 -5.35 -26.22 7.99
CA PHE A 105 -4.40 -25.13 7.90
C PHE A 105 -3.11 -25.38 8.70
N LYS A 106 -3.24 -25.86 9.94
CA LYS A 106 -2.10 -26.24 10.78
C LYS A 106 -1.29 -27.36 10.14
N ARG A 107 -1.96 -28.39 9.64
CA ARG A 107 -1.32 -29.54 8.95
C ARG A 107 -0.52 -29.09 7.74
N ARG A 108 -1.08 -28.19 6.92
CA ARG A 108 -0.38 -27.59 5.79
C ARG A 108 0.85 -26.82 6.24
N ILE A 109 0.73 -25.95 7.25
CA ILE A 109 1.88 -25.19 7.77
C ILE A 109 3.01 -26.15 8.18
N SER A 110 2.70 -27.19 8.96
CA SER A 110 3.70 -28.16 9.39
C SER A 110 4.36 -28.91 8.23
N HIS A 111 3.60 -29.21 7.17
CA HIS A 111 4.15 -29.81 5.96
C HIS A 111 5.09 -28.86 5.20
N TYR A 112 4.73 -27.58 5.07
CA TYR A 112 5.63 -26.59 4.45
C TYR A 112 6.87 -26.34 5.32
N GLU A 113 6.74 -26.36 6.65
CA GLU A 113 7.86 -26.14 7.58
C GLU A 113 8.95 -27.20 7.47
N SER A 114 8.61 -28.47 7.20
CA SER A 114 9.62 -29.53 7.09
C SER A 114 10.50 -29.42 5.84
N GLN A 115 10.05 -28.65 4.84
CA GLN A 115 10.76 -28.44 3.57
C GLN A 115 11.19 -26.98 3.37
N TYR A 116 10.85 -26.09 4.29
CA TYR A 116 11.08 -24.66 4.13
C TYR A 116 12.54 -24.29 4.43
N GLU A 117 13.27 -23.96 3.39
CA GLU A 117 14.60 -23.36 3.48
C GLU A 117 14.47 -21.82 3.42
N PRO A 118 14.70 -21.10 4.53
CA PRO A 118 14.67 -19.64 4.51
C PRO A 118 15.88 -19.09 3.76
N LEU A 119 15.73 -17.89 3.17
CA LEU A 119 16.87 -17.13 2.63
C LEU A 119 17.98 -17.03 3.67
N ASP A 120 19.18 -17.44 3.27
CA ASP A 120 20.39 -17.48 4.09
C ASP A 120 21.28 -16.29 3.75
N ASP A 121 21.70 -15.56 4.79
CA ASP A 121 22.40 -14.30 4.61
C ASP A 121 23.81 -14.46 3.98
N ASN A 122 24.38 -15.68 4.05
CA ASN A 122 25.71 -15.99 3.51
C ASN A 122 25.64 -16.67 2.14
N LEU A 123 24.80 -17.70 1.99
CA LEU A 123 24.64 -18.45 0.74
C LEU A 123 23.97 -17.57 -0.33
N ASP A 124 22.95 -16.80 0.06
CA ASP A 124 22.17 -15.95 -0.83
C ASP A 124 22.68 -14.51 -0.88
N ARG A 125 23.90 -14.25 -0.39
CA ARG A 125 24.52 -12.90 -0.36
C ARG A 125 24.56 -12.21 -1.72
N HIS A 126 24.43 -12.96 -2.81
CA HIS A 126 24.45 -12.48 -4.18
C HIS A 126 23.10 -11.95 -4.68
N LEU A 127 22.00 -12.32 -4.02
CA LEU A 127 20.63 -11.93 -4.36
C LEU A 127 20.23 -10.58 -3.74
N SER A 128 19.35 -9.85 -4.40
CA SER A 128 18.71 -8.65 -3.86
C SER A 128 17.43 -9.02 -3.13
N PHE A 129 17.37 -8.78 -1.82
CA PHE A 129 16.19 -9.16 -1.03
C PHE A 129 15.99 -8.26 0.19
N ILE A 130 14.76 -8.31 0.72
CA ILE A 130 14.41 -7.77 2.04
C ILE A 130 13.74 -8.87 2.86
N LYS A 131 14.28 -9.12 4.05
CA LYS A 131 13.75 -10.06 5.03
C LYS A 131 13.09 -9.28 6.16
N ILE A 132 11.81 -9.54 6.37
CA ILE A 132 10.99 -8.89 7.40
C ILE A 132 10.75 -9.90 8.52
N PHE A 133 11.22 -9.55 9.71
CA PHE A 133 11.09 -10.39 10.91
C PHE A 133 9.95 -9.89 11.79
N ASN A 134 9.26 -10.81 12.45
CA ASN A 134 8.23 -10.54 13.47
C ASN A 134 7.27 -9.40 13.10
N GLN A 135 6.60 -9.50 11.94
CA GLN A 135 5.63 -8.50 11.49
C GLN A 135 6.18 -7.06 11.38
N GLY A 136 7.48 -6.90 11.18
CA GLY A 136 8.12 -5.60 10.96
C GLY A 136 8.91 -5.03 12.14
N GLU A 137 9.24 -5.85 13.15
CA GLU A 137 10.13 -5.42 14.25
C GLU A 137 11.59 -5.28 13.80
N LYS A 138 12.02 -6.13 12.86
CA LYS A 138 13.38 -6.12 12.32
C LYS A 138 13.36 -6.34 10.81
N TYR A 139 14.30 -5.69 10.13
CA TYR A 139 14.48 -5.77 8.70
C TYR A 139 15.93 -6.09 8.38
N LEU A 140 16.16 -6.91 7.35
CA LEU A 140 17.47 -7.12 6.74
C LEU A 140 17.32 -6.91 5.24
N ALA A 141 18.04 -5.93 4.69
CA ALA A 141 18.04 -5.64 3.27
C ALA A 141 19.42 -5.95 2.69
N ASN A 142 19.47 -6.69 1.59
CA ASN A 142 20.70 -7.09 0.90
C ASN A 142 20.69 -6.60 -0.54
N ARG A 143 21.82 -6.06 -1.02
CA ARG A 143 22.06 -5.64 -2.41
C ARG A 143 20.93 -4.82 -3.06
N VAL A 144 20.43 -3.81 -2.34
CA VAL A 144 19.48 -2.83 -2.88
C VAL A 144 20.24 -1.80 -3.70
N GLN A 145 20.22 -1.90 -5.03
CA GLN A 145 21.07 -1.09 -5.92
C GLN A 145 20.30 -0.11 -6.82
N GLY A 146 18.98 -0.29 -6.99
CA GLY A 146 18.18 0.59 -7.83
C GLY A 146 17.15 1.43 -7.06
N HIS A 147 16.59 2.39 -7.79
CA HIS A 147 15.61 3.36 -7.27
C HIS A 147 14.29 2.70 -6.87
N ILE A 148 13.82 1.75 -7.69
CA ILE A 148 12.56 1.05 -7.44
C ILE A 148 12.71 0.15 -6.22
N GLU A 149 13.80 -0.61 -6.12
CA GLU A 149 14.08 -1.49 -4.98
C GLU A 149 14.19 -0.68 -3.67
N SER A 150 14.83 0.48 -3.72
CA SER A 150 14.94 1.39 -2.57
C SER A 150 13.56 1.89 -2.10
N ARG A 151 12.67 2.24 -3.04
CA ARG A 151 11.28 2.64 -2.73
C ARG A 151 10.46 1.47 -2.17
N VAL A 152 10.65 0.27 -2.70
CA VAL A 152 10.01 -0.95 -2.19
C VAL A 152 10.44 -1.21 -0.75
N VAL A 153 11.74 -1.17 -0.46
CA VAL A 153 12.29 -1.35 0.90
C VAL A 153 11.75 -0.28 1.84
N TYR A 154 11.83 1.00 1.45
CA TYR A 154 11.30 2.10 2.24
C TYR A 154 9.80 1.91 2.54
N TYR A 155 9.01 1.54 1.52
CA TYR A 155 7.59 1.32 1.71
C TYR A 155 7.34 0.18 2.70
N LEU A 156 7.95 -0.99 2.48
CA LEU A 156 7.80 -2.19 3.32
C LEU A 156 8.17 -1.95 4.78
N MET A 157 9.21 -1.16 5.04
CA MET A 157 9.63 -0.77 6.41
C MET A 157 8.59 0.09 7.14
N ASN A 158 7.71 0.77 6.41
CA ASN A 158 6.70 1.68 6.95
C ASN A 158 5.27 1.12 6.91
N ILE A 159 5.08 -0.13 6.44
CA ILE A 159 3.75 -0.75 6.45
C ILE A 159 3.42 -1.21 7.86
N HIS A 160 2.27 -0.77 8.37
CA HIS A 160 1.68 -1.32 9.58
C HIS A 160 0.66 -2.42 9.26
N VAL A 161 0.74 -3.51 10.03
CA VAL A 161 -0.18 -4.66 9.94
C VAL A 161 -1.39 -4.48 10.88
N LEU A 162 -1.21 -3.74 11.98
CA LEU A 162 -2.29 -3.47 12.92
C LEU A 162 -3.35 -2.56 12.29
N PRO A 163 -4.65 -2.85 12.50
CA PRO A 163 -5.74 -2.00 12.02
C PRO A 163 -5.63 -0.62 12.67
N ARG A 164 -5.64 0.41 11.83
CA ARG A 164 -5.66 1.82 12.25
C ARG A 164 -6.69 2.54 11.40
N THR A 165 -7.46 3.40 12.05
CA THR A 165 -8.42 4.27 11.36
C THR A 165 -7.73 5.58 11.03
N ILE A 166 -7.82 6.00 9.78
CA ILE A 166 -7.37 7.31 9.32
C ILE A 166 -8.62 8.03 8.81
N TYR A 167 -8.94 9.17 9.41
CA TYR A 167 -10.03 10.04 8.96
C TYR A 167 -9.46 11.06 7.98
N ILE A 168 -10.09 11.20 6.82
CA ILE A 168 -9.71 12.19 5.80
C ILE A 168 -10.97 13.00 5.48
N THR A 169 -10.86 14.32 5.57
CA THR A 169 -11.90 15.26 5.18
C THR A 169 -11.28 16.47 4.49
N ARG A 170 -12.07 17.17 3.68
CA ARG A 170 -11.74 18.52 3.25
C ARG A 170 -12.01 19.51 4.38
N HIS A 171 -11.51 20.73 4.22
CA HIS A 171 -11.95 21.86 5.04
C HIS A 171 -13.44 22.12 4.85
N GLY A 172 -14.06 22.79 5.83
CA GLY A 172 -15.41 23.33 5.70
C GLY A 172 -15.51 24.32 4.54
N GLU A 173 -16.72 24.64 4.13
CA GLU A 173 -16.95 25.63 3.07
C GLU A 173 -16.22 26.95 3.40
N ALA A 174 -15.43 27.45 2.45
CA ALA A 174 -14.71 28.71 2.56
C ALA A 174 -15.30 29.75 1.60
N GLU A 175 -15.12 31.04 1.89
CA GLU A 175 -15.75 32.14 1.14
C GLU A 175 -15.52 32.04 -0.38
N MET A 176 -14.31 31.64 -0.78
CA MET A 176 -13.93 31.55 -2.18
C MET A 176 -14.58 30.37 -2.92
N ASN A 177 -15.04 29.34 -2.19
CA ASN A 177 -15.83 28.25 -2.78
C ASN A 177 -17.16 28.77 -3.34
N ILE A 178 -17.78 29.75 -2.68
CA ILE A 178 -19.02 30.39 -3.16
C ILE A 178 -18.76 31.14 -4.47
N SER A 179 -17.60 31.80 -4.57
CA SER A 179 -17.20 32.56 -5.76
C SER A 179 -16.63 31.70 -6.91
N GLY A 180 -16.46 30.40 -6.71
CA GLY A 180 -15.87 29.48 -7.69
C GLY A 180 -14.37 29.67 -7.93
N GLN A 181 -13.67 30.42 -7.08
CA GLN A 181 -12.23 30.66 -7.20
C GLN A 181 -11.43 29.56 -6.50
N ILE A 182 -10.34 29.11 -7.13
CA ILE A 182 -9.52 27.97 -6.68
C ILE A 182 -8.18 28.48 -6.14
N GLY A 183 -7.69 27.88 -5.05
CA GLY A 183 -6.29 27.99 -4.61
C GLY A 183 -5.94 29.21 -3.75
N ASN A 184 -6.93 30.00 -3.32
CA ASN A 184 -6.70 31.17 -2.47
C ASN A 184 -6.89 30.83 -0.97
N ASP A 185 -6.06 31.43 -0.12
CA ASP A 185 -6.13 31.33 1.34
C ASP A 185 -7.25 32.24 1.87
N CYS A 186 -8.37 31.65 2.33
CA CYS A 186 -9.54 32.38 2.80
C CYS A 186 -10.12 31.79 4.08
N ASP A 187 -10.99 32.56 4.72
CA ASP A 187 -11.68 32.14 5.94
C ASP A 187 -12.90 31.27 5.61
N LEU A 188 -13.34 30.49 6.60
CA LEU A 188 -14.56 29.68 6.51
C LEU A 188 -15.81 30.55 6.45
N THR A 189 -16.83 30.06 5.74
CA THR A 189 -18.17 30.61 5.82
C THR A 189 -18.82 30.21 7.15
N GLU A 190 -19.96 30.80 7.48
CA GLU A 190 -20.78 30.37 8.63
C GLU A 190 -21.13 28.86 8.54
N GLN A 191 -21.43 28.36 7.34
CA GLN A 191 -21.68 26.93 7.12
C GLN A 191 -20.39 26.10 7.31
N GLY A 192 -19.24 26.61 6.88
CA GLY A 192 -17.94 26.00 7.14
C GLY A 192 -17.62 25.88 8.63
N HIS A 193 -17.95 26.89 9.43
CA HIS A 193 -17.82 26.83 10.89
C HIS A 193 -18.78 25.82 11.52
N GLN A 194 -20.03 25.75 11.05
CA GLN A 194 -20.98 24.73 11.49
C GLN A 194 -20.48 23.31 11.15
N PHE A 195 -19.89 23.12 9.97
CA PHE A 195 -19.24 21.86 9.60
C PHE A 195 -18.10 21.51 10.56
N ALA A 196 -17.20 22.46 10.84
CA ALA A 196 -16.09 22.27 11.78
C ALA A 196 -16.57 21.82 13.16
N HIS A 197 -17.65 22.42 13.66
CA HIS A 197 -18.27 22.03 14.93
C HIS A 197 -18.84 20.60 14.89
N HIS A 198 -19.56 20.23 13.83
CA HIS A 198 -20.07 18.86 13.67
C HIS A 198 -18.94 17.84 13.53
N LEU A 199 -17.84 18.19 12.85
CA LEU A 199 -16.66 17.35 12.73
C LEU A 199 -16.02 17.11 14.10
N GLY A 200 -15.84 18.15 14.91
CA GLY A 200 -15.34 18.04 16.29
C GLY A 200 -16.18 17.06 17.12
N ASN A 201 -17.50 17.22 17.10
CA ASN A 201 -18.44 16.35 17.82
C ASN A 201 -18.43 14.90 17.31
N PHE A 202 -18.34 14.71 15.99
CA PHE A 202 -18.24 13.38 15.38
C PHE A 202 -16.96 12.67 15.85
N ILE A 203 -15.81 13.35 15.78
CA ILE A 203 -14.52 12.79 16.21
C ILE A 203 -14.53 12.49 17.71
N ALA A 204 -15.08 13.39 18.54
CA ALA A 204 -15.19 13.16 19.98
C ALA A 204 -16.04 11.90 20.29
N LYS A 205 -17.14 11.69 19.56
CA LYS A 205 -18.00 10.50 19.70
C LYS A 205 -17.29 9.22 19.26
N GLU A 206 -16.59 9.24 18.13
CA GLU A 206 -15.85 8.09 17.59
C GLU A 206 -14.65 7.69 18.48
N MET A 207 -13.97 8.69 19.05
CA MET A 207 -12.78 8.47 19.87
C MET A 207 -13.12 8.10 21.32
N GLY A 208 -14.25 8.56 21.87
CA GLY A 208 -14.58 8.36 23.29
C GLY A 208 -13.47 8.85 24.22
N SER A 209 -13.21 8.17 25.34
CA SER A 209 -12.12 8.51 26.29
C SER A 209 -10.71 8.11 25.82
N ARG A 210 -10.50 7.85 24.53
CA ARG A 210 -9.20 7.37 24.00
C ARG A 210 -8.15 8.48 23.94
N LYS A 211 -6.89 8.07 23.77
CA LYS A 211 -5.71 8.93 23.57
C LYS A 211 -5.99 10.08 22.60
N LYS A 212 -5.40 11.26 22.88
CA LYS A 212 -5.41 12.45 22.01
C LYS A 212 -5.09 12.09 20.55
N LEU A 213 -5.94 12.55 19.64
CA LEU A 213 -5.77 12.39 18.20
C LEU A 213 -4.60 13.23 17.69
N ARG A 214 -3.90 12.78 16.63
CA ARG A 214 -3.01 13.65 15.84
C ARG A 214 -3.78 14.16 14.63
N VAL A 215 -3.86 15.47 14.49
CA VAL A 215 -4.63 16.16 13.44
C VAL A 215 -3.63 16.85 12.53
N TRP A 216 -3.67 16.52 11.24
CA TRP A 216 -2.86 17.18 10.23
C TRP A 216 -3.72 18.13 9.41
N THR A 217 -3.25 19.36 9.28
CA THR A 217 -3.87 20.39 8.43
C THR A 217 -2.86 20.88 7.40
N SER A 218 -3.33 21.55 6.37
CA SER A 218 -2.44 22.31 5.50
C SER A 218 -2.00 23.60 6.20
N MET A 219 -1.28 24.46 5.51
CA MET A 219 -0.97 25.81 5.99
C MET A 219 -2.07 26.84 5.65
N MET A 220 -3.19 26.41 5.05
CA MET A 220 -4.29 27.31 4.64
C MET A 220 -5.29 27.51 5.79
N ARG A 221 -5.74 28.75 5.99
CA ARG A 221 -6.63 29.20 7.06
C ARG A 221 -7.90 28.35 7.14
N GLN A 222 -8.58 28.12 6.03
CA GLN A 222 -9.76 27.26 5.95
C GLN A 222 -9.55 25.88 6.59
N THR A 223 -8.39 25.24 6.39
CA THR A 223 -8.10 23.93 7.00
C THR A 223 -7.78 24.04 8.48
N ILE A 224 -7.07 25.09 8.88
CA ILE A 224 -6.71 25.36 10.27
C ILE A 224 -7.98 25.63 11.07
N GLN A 225 -8.87 26.50 10.58
CA GLN A 225 -10.15 26.85 11.19
C GLN A 225 -11.09 25.63 11.30
N THR A 226 -11.07 24.74 10.30
CA THR A 226 -11.86 23.50 10.34
C THR A 226 -11.40 22.58 11.48
N ALA A 227 -10.11 22.55 11.76
CA ALA A 227 -9.53 21.69 12.79
C ALA A 227 -9.66 22.26 14.21
N VAL A 228 -10.03 23.52 14.39
CA VAL A 228 -10.07 24.19 15.72
C VAL A 228 -10.94 23.44 16.73
N GLN A 229 -12.03 22.83 16.27
CA GLN A 229 -12.99 22.13 17.14
C GLN A 229 -12.64 20.65 17.37
N VAL A 230 -11.56 20.15 16.77
CA VAL A 230 -11.12 18.75 16.91
C VAL A 230 -10.10 18.67 18.04
N ASP A 231 -10.46 17.97 19.12
CA ASP A 231 -9.53 17.76 20.24
C ASP A 231 -8.37 16.83 19.83
N GLY A 232 -7.14 17.37 19.88
CA GLY A 232 -5.95 16.65 19.46
C GLY A 232 -4.71 17.54 19.35
N PHE A 233 -3.59 16.92 18.99
CA PHE A 233 -2.36 17.61 18.63
C PHE A 233 -2.42 17.98 17.15
N VAL A 234 -2.51 19.27 16.86
CA VAL A 234 -2.57 19.80 15.50
C VAL A 234 -1.17 20.07 14.98
N GLU A 235 -0.86 19.57 13.79
CA GLU A 235 0.38 19.84 13.04
C GLU A 235 0.05 20.39 11.65
N HIS A 236 0.80 21.39 11.20
CA HIS A 236 0.60 22.06 9.91
C HIS A 236 1.63 21.61 8.88
N TRP A 237 1.17 21.10 7.75
CA TRP A 237 2.04 20.52 6.72
C TRP A 237 1.84 21.25 5.39
N LYS A 238 2.89 21.93 4.91
CA LYS A 238 2.87 22.61 3.60
C LYS A 238 2.57 21.67 2.43
N ALA A 239 2.98 20.40 2.56
CA ALA A 239 2.73 19.37 1.57
C ALA A 239 1.23 19.02 1.41
N LEU A 240 0.38 19.42 2.37
CA LEU A 240 -1.07 19.25 2.32
C LEU A 240 -1.80 20.46 1.76
N ASN A 241 -1.09 21.52 1.34
CA ASN A 241 -1.73 22.66 0.68
C ASN A 241 -2.47 22.22 -0.58
N GLU A 242 -3.57 22.91 -0.91
CA GLU A 242 -4.25 22.67 -2.17
C GLU A 242 -3.29 22.81 -3.34
N ILE A 243 -3.64 22.13 -4.44
CA ILE A 243 -2.84 22.17 -5.64
C ILE A 243 -2.77 23.62 -6.13
N ASP A 244 -1.55 24.12 -6.29
CA ASP A 244 -1.32 25.48 -6.74
C ASP A 244 -1.64 25.55 -8.25
N ALA A 245 -2.80 26.14 -8.56
CA ALA A 245 -3.28 26.30 -9.93
C ALA A 245 -2.31 27.14 -10.78
N VAL A 246 -1.54 28.05 -10.16
CA VAL A 246 -0.52 28.86 -10.86
C VAL A 246 0.70 28.01 -11.21
N ARG A 247 1.15 27.13 -10.31
CA ARG A 247 2.23 26.17 -10.61
C ARG A 247 1.85 25.18 -11.69
N LEU A 248 0.61 24.71 -11.74
CA LEU A 248 0.14 23.80 -12.80
C LEU A 248 0.22 24.46 -14.19
N LEU A 249 -0.16 25.74 -14.31
CA LEU A 249 -0.01 26.50 -15.55
C LEU A 249 1.46 26.64 -15.96
N PHE A 250 2.38 26.86 -15.02
CA PHE A 250 3.81 26.92 -15.32
C PHE A 250 4.40 25.58 -15.78
N TYR A 251 3.98 24.46 -15.20
CA TYR A 251 4.41 23.13 -15.66
C TYR A 251 3.89 22.83 -17.08
N TRP A 252 2.66 23.23 -17.40
CA TRP A 252 2.10 23.05 -18.75
C TRP A 252 2.73 23.96 -19.80
N VAL A 253 3.07 25.21 -19.46
CA VAL A 253 3.74 26.15 -20.38
C VAL A 253 5.17 25.68 -20.70
N PHE A 254 5.85 24.99 -19.79
CA PHE A 254 7.19 24.42 -20.04
C PHE A 254 7.19 23.08 -20.78
N LEU A 255 6.08 22.33 -20.79
CA LEU A 255 5.97 21.07 -21.52
C LEU A 255 5.62 21.24 -23.01
N PHE A 256 5.26 22.44 -23.45
CA PHE A 256 4.84 22.75 -24.84
C PHE A 256 5.71 23.81 -25.55
N ARG A 257 6.97 24.00 -25.15
CA ARG A 257 7.94 24.82 -25.89
C ARG A 257 9.24 24.07 -26.19
#